data_AF-A0A0L0STL4-F1
#
_entry.id   AF-A0A0L0STL4-F1
#
_cell.length_a   1.000
_cell.length_b   1.000
_cell.length_c   1.000
_cell.angle_alpha   90.00
_cell.angle_beta   90.00
_cell.angle_gamma   90.00
#
_symmetry.space_group_name_H-M   'P 1'
#
loop_
_entity.id
_entity.type
_entity.pdbx_description
1 polymer ?
#
loop_
_entity_poly.entity_id
_entity_poly.type
_entity_poly.pdbx_seq_one_letter_code
_entity_poly.pdbx_strand_id
1 'polypeptide(L)'
;MLFFLPESPRWLMFRDRETDALAALAKLRQSEQASPAVQEEYKEYKDSIEAERQIGTASWSELRRPGIFNRLVLGVVLQFFQQWTGINAVMYYSSSLFIGMGIPKATATTVNVVVQALVNVLFTLPGMYLIERAGRKKLLVWGGLGMAAFMWGLVLFVNLFASNLPVPSPISRKAWRFTGNAKTFSILAAICMNAIPSVGPH
;
A
#
# COMPACT_ATOMS: atom_id res chain seq x y z
N MET A 1 10.86 20.59 -8.90
CA MET A 1 11.26 19.37 -9.66
C MET A 1 10.31 19.07 -10.82
N LEU A 2 8.99 19.32 -10.71
CA LEU A 2 8.04 19.11 -11.82
C LEU A 2 8.34 19.96 -13.07
N PHE A 3 8.82 21.20 -12.89
CA PHE A 3 9.17 22.11 -13.99
C PHE A 3 10.28 21.62 -14.93
N PHE A 4 11.07 20.62 -14.52
CA PHE A 4 12.19 20.10 -15.32
C PHE A 4 11.85 18.80 -16.08
N LEU A 5 10.71 18.19 -15.77
CA LEU A 5 10.29 16.94 -16.40
C LEU A 5 9.53 17.26 -17.69
N PRO A 6 9.87 16.63 -18.83
CA PRO A 6 9.04 16.76 -20.02
C PRO A 6 7.61 16.28 -19.72
N GLU A 7 6.61 16.94 -20.31
CA GLU A 7 5.23 16.45 -20.26
C GLU A 7 5.15 15.05 -20.88
N SER A 8 4.16 14.26 -20.46
CA SER A 8 3.98 12.90 -20.97
C SER A 8 3.78 12.93 -22.50
N PRO A 9 4.64 12.27 -23.29
CA PRO A 9 4.51 12.24 -24.76
C PRO A 9 3.13 11.74 -25.21
N ARG A 10 2.61 10.72 -24.51
CA ARG A 10 1.29 10.15 -24.78
C ARG A 10 0.16 11.17 -24.56
N TRP A 11 0.26 11.99 -23.52
CA TRP A 11 -0.72 13.06 -23.27
C TRP A 11 -0.64 14.17 -24.31
N LEU A 12 0.57 14.57 -24.71
CA LEU A 12 0.80 15.56 -25.77
C LEU A 12 0.20 15.10 -27.11
N MET A 13 0.40 13.83 -27.49
CA MET A 13 -0.24 13.25 -28.68
C MET A 13 -1.75 13.24 -28.58
N PHE A 14 -2.30 12.90 -27.40
CA PHE A 14 -3.75 12.91 -27.19
C PHE A 14 -4.36 14.31 -27.38
N ARG A 15 -3.57 15.37 -27.15
CA ARG A 15 -3.92 16.78 -27.37
C ARG A 15 -3.55 17.32 -28.77
N ASP A 16 -3.23 16.44 -29.71
CA ASP A 16 -2.83 16.79 -31.09
C ASP A 16 -1.53 17.62 -31.17
N ARG A 17 -0.70 17.62 -30.11
CA ARG A 17 0.62 18.29 -30.06
C ARG A 17 1.73 17.31 -30.45
N GLU A 18 1.68 16.83 -31.69
CA GLU A 18 2.57 15.79 -32.22
C GLU A 18 4.06 16.16 -32.15
N THR A 19 4.43 17.40 -32.50
CA THR A 19 5.82 17.88 -32.49
C THR A 19 6.41 17.90 -31.09
N ASP A 20 5.63 18.35 -30.11
CA ASP A 20 6.04 18.44 -28.71
C ASP A 20 6.14 17.05 -28.10
N ALA A 21 5.23 16.13 -28.48
CA ALA A 21 5.29 14.75 -28.05
C ALA A 21 6.56 14.05 -28.54
N LEU A 22 6.95 14.29 -29.79
CA LEU A 22 8.15 13.72 -30.39
C LEU A 22 9.42 14.28 -29.72
N ALA A 23 9.44 15.58 -29.42
CA ALA A 23 10.52 16.20 -28.65
C ALA A 23 10.62 15.65 -27.21
N ALA A 24 9.47 15.47 -26.54
CA ALA A 24 9.42 14.89 -25.20
C ALA A 24 9.88 13.42 -25.20
N LEU A 25 9.49 12.63 -26.20
CA LEU A 25 9.88 11.23 -26.36
C LEU A 25 11.39 11.08 -26.61
N ALA A 26 11.93 11.89 -27.52
CA ALA A 26 13.36 11.95 -27.80
C ALA A 26 14.17 12.30 -26.54
N LYS A 27 13.70 13.27 -25.74
CA LYS A 27 14.32 13.64 -24.46
C LYS A 27 14.27 12.51 -23.43
N LEU A 28 13.17 11.75 -23.36
CA LEU A 28 13.03 10.60 -22.45
C LEU A 28 13.94 9.43 -22.85
N ARG A 29 14.06 9.16 -24.15
CA ARG A 29 14.94 8.11 -24.70
C ARG A 29 16.41 8.51 -24.80
N GLN A 30 16.74 9.77 -24.48
CA GLN A 30 18.06 10.36 -24.64
C GLN A 30 18.62 10.11 -26.06
N SER A 31 17.74 10.24 -27.06
CA SER A 31 18.04 9.96 -28.47
C SER A 31 17.53 11.08 -29.36
N GLU A 32 17.95 11.09 -30.62
CA GLU A 32 17.47 12.06 -31.59
C GLU A 32 16.04 11.75 -32.04
N GLN A 33 15.32 12.80 -32.42
CA GLN A 33 13.97 12.69 -32.97
C GLN A 33 13.92 11.78 -34.21
N ALA A 34 14.95 11.80 -35.05
CA ALA A 34 15.04 10.99 -36.26
C ALA A 34 15.49 9.55 -36.01
N SER A 35 15.79 9.18 -34.77
CA SER A 35 16.23 7.83 -34.42
C SER A 35 15.12 6.80 -34.75
N PRO A 36 15.44 5.68 -35.42
CA PRO A 36 14.46 4.65 -35.77
C PRO A 36 13.64 4.16 -34.56
N ALA A 37 14.27 4.00 -33.40
CA ALA A 37 13.61 3.54 -32.18
C ALA A 37 12.57 4.56 -31.65
N VAL A 38 12.87 5.86 -31.76
CA VAL A 38 11.95 6.94 -31.35
C VAL A 38 10.77 7.03 -32.31
N GLN A 39 11.03 6.89 -33.61
CA GLN A 39 9.98 6.91 -34.65
C GLN A 39 9.05 5.70 -34.57
N GLU A 40 9.59 4.53 -34.25
CA GLU A 40 8.81 3.30 -34.04
C GLU A 40 7.87 3.46 -32.84
N GLU A 41 8.38 3.87 -31.68
CA GLU A 41 7.56 4.09 -30.49
C GLU A 41 6.56 5.24 -30.67
N TYR A 42 6.95 6.31 -31.38
CA TYR A 42 6.06 7.39 -31.77
C TYR A 42 4.86 6.87 -32.56
N LYS A 43 5.12 6.00 -33.54
CA LYS A 43 4.08 5.38 -34.37
C LYS A 43 3.18 4.46 -33.54
N GLU A 44 3.75 3.63 -32.67
CA GLU A 44 2.97 2.77 -31.76
C GLU A 44 2.02 3.59 -30.89
N TYR A 45 2.49 4.72 -30.33
CA TYR A 45 1.64 5.59 -29.53
C TYR A 45 0.53 6.22 -30.37
N LYS A 46 0.85 6.73 -31.56
CA LYS A 46 -0.13 7.31 -32.48
C LYS A 46 -1.22 6.30 -32.85
N ASP A 47 -0.82 5.08 -33.23
CA ASP A 47 -1.73 4.00 -33.60
C ASP A 47 -2.62 3.61 -32.40
N SER A 48 -2.07 3.53 -31.19
CA SER A 48 -2.83 3.22 -29.98
C SER A 48 -3.85 4.30 -29.61
N ILE A 49 -3.49 5.58 -29.76
CA ILE A 49 -4.37 6.71 -29.43
C ILE A 49 -5.49 6.84 -30.46
N GLU A 50 -5.19 6.62 -31.74
CA GLU A 50 -6.21 6.64 -32.79
C GLU A 50 -7.21 5.49 -32.60
N ALA A 51 -6.73 4.30 -32.24
CA ALA A 51 -7.60 3.19 -31.86
C ALA A 51 -8.47 3.53 -30.63
N GLU A 52 -7.91 4.19 -29.61
CA GLU A 52 -8.67 4.66 -28.43
C GLU A 52 -9.72 5.71 -28.81
N ARG A 53 -9.40 6.65 -29.71
CA ARG A 53 -10.35 7.67 -30.22
C ARG A 53 -11.54 7.04 -30.94
N GLN A 54 -11.32 5.98 -31.72
CA GLN A 54 -12.38 5.25 -32.42
C GLN A 54 -13.32 4.49 -31.47
N ILE A 55 -12.81 4.02 -30.33
CA ILE A 55 -13.60 3.34 -29.30
C ILE A 55 -14.46 4.34 -28.50
N GLY A 56 -14.04 5.61 -28.42
CA GLY A 56 -14.75 6.69 -27.75
C GLY A 56 -14.32 6.90 -26.30
N THR A 57 -15.12 7.65 -25.54
CA THR A 57 -14.81 7.94 -24.13
C THR A 57 -15.15 6.76 -23.24
N ALA A 58 -14.17 6.28 -22.47
CA ALA A 58 -14.37 5.18 -21.53
C ALA A 58 -15.46 5.54 -20.51
N SER A 59 -16.56 4.81 -20.51
CA SER A 59 -17.64 4.99 -19.54
C SER A 59 -17.46 4.11 -18.30
N TRP A 60 -17.97 4.54 -17.15
CA TRP A 60 -18.01 3.74 -15.91
C TRP A 60 -18.69 2.38 -16.11
N SER A 61 -19.61 2.26 -17.07
CA SER A 61 -20.25 1.00 -17.42
C SER A 61 -19.31 -0.03 -18.05
N GLU A 62 -18.21 0.42 -18.67
CA GLU A 62 -17.22 -0.47 -19.31
C GLU A 62 -16.39 -1.27 -18.31
N LEU A 63 -16.33 -0.81 -17.06
CA LEU A 63 -15.70 -1.56 -15.96
C LEU A 63 -16.37 -2.92 -15.72
N ARG A 64 -17.62 -3.10 -16.15
CA ARG A 64 -18.36 -4.38 -16.06
C ARG A 64 -17.99 -5.36 -17.18
N ARG A 65 -17.20 -4.97 -18.18
CA ARG A 65 -16.73 -5.88 -19.23
C ARG A 65 -15.90 -7.01 -18.59
N PRO A 66 -16.11 -8.28 -18.95
CA PRO A 66 -15.55 -9.43 -18.22
C PRO A 66 -14.01 -9.41 -18.10
N GLY A 67 -13.28 -8.87 -19.08
CA GLY A 67 -11.82 -8.73 -19.02
C GLY A 67 -11.33 -7.63 -18.06
N ILE A 68 -12.09 -6.54 -17.91
CA ILE A 68 -11.74 -5.40 -17.05
C ILE A 68 -12.23 -5.66 -15.63
N PHE A 69 -13.44 -6.20 -15.50
CA PHE A 69 -14.08 -6.49 -14.22
C PHE A 69 -13.24 -7.44 -13.36
N ASN A 70 -12.69 -8.50 -13.94
CA ASN A 70 -11.83 -9.43 -13.20
C ASN A 70 -10.55 -8.76 -12.66
N ARG A 71 -9.96 -7.84 -13.43
CA ARG A 71 -8.77 -7.08 -12.99
C ARG A 71 -9.13 -6.07 -11.90
N LEU A 72 -10.27 -5.41 -12.04
CA LEU A 72 -10.80 -4.48 -11.05
C LEU A 72 -11.08 -5.20 -9.72
N VAL A 73 -11.83 -6.30 -9.76
CA VAL A 73 -12.16 -7.11 -8.58
C VAL A 73 -10.88 -7.60 -7.91
N LEU A 74 -9.90 -8.10 -8.67
CA LEU A 74 -8.62 -8.50 -8.11
C LEU A 74 -7.92 -7.33 -7.40
N GLY A 75 -7.87 -6.15 -8.02
CA GLY A 75 -7.29 -4.95 -7.40
C GLY A 75 -8.01 -4.53 -6.11
N VAL A 76 -9.34 -4.53 -6.12
CA VAL A 76 -10.17 -4.20 -4.94
C VAL A 76 -9.96 -5.20 -3.81
N VAL A 77 -9.97 -6.50 -4.13
CA VAL A 77 -9.76 -7.57 -3.14
C VAL A 77 -8.34 -7.51 -2.56
N LEU A 78 -7.34 -7.26 -3.39
CA LEU A 78 -5.96 -7.09 -2.93
C LEU A 78 -5.82 -5.87 -2.00
N GLN A 79 -6.44 -4.74 -2.34
CA GLN A 79 -6.39 -3.54 -1.50
C GLN A 79 -7.17 -3.73 -0.19
N PHE A 80 -8.30 -4.42 -0.24
CA PHE A 80 -9.06 -4.80 0.94
C PHE A 80 -8.20 -5.67 1.88
N PHE A 81 -7.58 -6.74 1.36
CA PHE A 81 -6.72 -7.60 2.17
C PHE A 81 -5.49 -6.86 2.70
N GLN A 82 -4.92 -5.91 1.94
CA GLN A 82 -3.82 -5.07 2.41
C GLN A 82 -4.22 -4.33 3.71
N GLN A 83 -5.40 -3.71 3.74
CA GLN A 83 -5.88 -2.99 4.93
C GLN A 83 -6.32 -3.95 6.04
N TRP A 84 -6.90 -5.10 5.67
CA TRP A 84 -7.33 -6.13 6.61
C TRP A 84 -6.18 -6.69 7.46
N THR A 85 -4.94 -6.63 6.96
CA THR A 85 -3.76 -7.00 7.77
C THR A 85 -3.61 -6.18 9.05
N GLY A 86 -4.31 -5.05 9.17
CA GLY A 86 -4.28 -4.20 10.37
C GLY A 86 -3.00 -3.38 10.49
N ILE A 87 -2.25 -3.21 9.39
CA ILE A 87 -0.99 -2.47 9.42
C ILE A 87 -1.15 -1.07 10.03
N ASN A 88 -2.20 -0.32 9.68
CA ASN A 88 -2.45 1.00 10.26
C ASN A 88 -2.61 0.95 11.78
N ALA A 89 -3.34 -0.04 12.31
CA ALA A 89 -3.49 -0.21 13.76
C ALA A 89 -2.14 -0.49 14.42
N VAL A 90 -1.33 -1.38 13.85
CA VAL A 90 0.04 -1.63 14.34
C VAL A 90 0.85 -0.33 14.34
N MET A 91 0.80 0.44 13.27
CA MET A 91 1.57 1.68 13.13
C MET A 91 1.20 2.70 14.22
N TYR A 92 -0.09 2.90 14.49
CA TYR A 92 -0.55 3.86 15.50
C TYR A 92 -0.33 3.40 16.95
N TYR A 93 -0.53 2.11 17.25
CA TYR A 93 -0.47 1.61 18.62
C TYR A 93 0.90 1.08 19.04
N SER A 94 1.86 0.95 18.12
CA SER A 94 3.22 0.52 18.45
C SER A 94 3.89 1.46 19.47
N SER A 95 3.68 2.77 19.37
CA SER A 95 4.18 3.73 20.36
C SER A 95 3.59 3.49 21.76
N SER A 96 2.31 3.14 21.85
CA SER A 96 1.67 2.78 23.12
C SER A 96 2.23 1.49 23.72
N LEU A 97 2.59 0.51 22.88
CA LEU A 97 3.29 -0.70 23.32
C LEU A 97 4.67 -0.36 23.90
N PHE A 98 5.44 0.50 23.23
CA PHE A 98 6.74 0.96 23.74
C PHE A 98 6.64 1.69 25.07
N ILE A 99 5.61 2.52 25.26
CA ILE A 99 5.32 3.18 26.54
C ILE A 99 4.97 2.15 27.62
N GLY A 100 4.16 1.14 27.28
CA GLY A 100 3.83 0.04 28.19
C GLY A 100 5.04 -0.81 28.59
N MET A 101 6.12 -0.79 27.81
CA MET A 101 7.40 -1.44 28.14
C MET A 101 8.33 -0.57 28.99
N GLY A 102 7.90 0.63 29.40
CA GLY A 102 8.66 1.54 30.25
C GLY A 102 9.48 2.60 29.50
N ILE A 103 9.32 2.73 28.18
CA ILE A 103 10.02 3.77 27.40
C ILE A 103 9.30 5.12 27.59
N PRO A 104 10.01 6.23 27.88
CA PRO A 104 9.41 7.55 27.98
C PRO A 104 8.63 7.93 26.70
N LYS A 105 7.46 8.55 26.85
CA LYS A 105 6.54 8.87 25.72
C LYS A 105 7.18 9.60 24.55
N ALA A 106 8.06 10.57 24.84
CA ALA A 106 8.78 11.33 23.81
C ALA A 106 9.75 10.43 23.02
N THR A 107 10.46 9.54 23.71
CA THR A 107 11.39 8.57 23.10
C THR A 107 10.64 7.47 22.36
N ALA A 108 9.53 6.97 22.91
CA ALA A 108 8.74 5.88 22.33
C ALA A 108 8.17 6.24 20.96
N THR A 109 7.64 7.46 20.80
CA THR A 109 7.12 7.95 19.52
C THR A 109 8.23 8.05 18.46
N THR A 110 9.37 8.64 18.84
CA THR A 110 10.53 8.79 17.92
C THR A 110 11.10 7.44 17.52
N VAL A 111 11.30 6.54 18.49
CA VAL A 111 11.78 5.17 18.23
C VAL A 111 10.81 4.43 17.31
N ASN A 112 9.51 4.56 17.53
CA ASN A 112 8.52 3.91 16.66
C ASN A 112 8.64 4.36 15.20
N VAL A 113 8.67 5.69 14.96
CA VAL A 113 8.77 6.24 13.61
C VAL A 113 10.07 5.81 12.94
N VAL A 114 11.19 5.90 13.63
CA VAL A 114 12.52 5.56 13.08
C VAL A 114 12.60 4.06 12.75
N VAL A 115 12.19 3.19 13.67
CA VAL A 115 12.21 1.73 13.46
C VAL A 115 11.31 1.35 12.29
N GLN A 116 10.12 1.92 12.23
CA GLN A 116 9.15 1.63 11.17
C GLN A 116 9.64 2.10 9.80
N ALA A 117 10.21 3.31 9.72
CA ALA A 117 10.80 3.82 8.49
C ALA A 117 11.97 2.94 8.03
N LEU A 118 12.86 2.58 8.96
CA LEU A 118 14.02 1.74 8.65
C LEU A 118 13.60 0.35 8.17
N VAL A 119 12.70 -0.32 8.89
CA VAL A 119 12.18 -1.64 8.52
C VAL A 119 11.48 -1.56 7.16
N ASN A 120 10.65 -0.54 6.92
CA ASN A 120 9.98 -0.39 5.63
C ASN A 120 10.97 -0.28 4.48
N VAL A 121 11.98 0.60 4.58
CA VAL A 121 13.01 0.74 3.53
C VAL A 121 13.81 -0.55 3.36
N LEU A 122 14.23 -1.17 4.46
CA LEU A 122 15.03 -2.39 4.48
C LEU A 122 14.32 -3.56 3.78
N PHE A 123 13.00 -3.71 3.93
CA PHE A 123 12.24 -4.79 3.31
C PHE A 123 11.65 -4.42 1.95
N THR A 124 11.41 -3.13 1.68
CA THR A 124 10.88 -2.67 0.39
C THR A 124 11.92 -2.79 -0.73
N LEU A 125 13.18 -2.41 -0.49
CA LEU A 125 14.21 -2.46 -1.54
C LEU A 125 14.47 -3.90 -2.05
N PRO A 126 14.73 -4.92 -1.20
CA PRO A 126 14.86 -6.29 -1.65
C PRO A 126 13.53 -6.84 -2.18
N GLY A 127 12.39 -6.40 -1.65
CA GLY A 127 11.07 -6.80 -2.13
C GLY A 127 10.80 -6.38 -3.58
N MET A 128 11.19 -5.16 -3.96
CA MET A 128 11.12 -4.70 -5.34
C MET A 128 12.02 -5.53 -6.26
N TYR A 129 13.24 -5.84 -5.82
CA TYR A 129 14.12 -6.71 -6.62
C TYR A 129 13.57 -8.14 -6.75
N LEU A 130 13.00 -8.67 -5.68
CA LEU A 130 12.45 -10.03 -5.65
C LEU A 130 11.16 -10.16 -6.48
N ILE A 131 10.40 -9.07 -6.66
CA ILE A 131 9.16 -9.10 -7.46
C ILE A 131 9.43 -9.42 -8.93
N GLU A 132 10.55 -8.93 -9.46
CA GLU A 132 10.97 -9.14 -10.85
C GLU A 132 11.48 -10.58 -11.06
N ARG A 133 12.14 -11.15 -10.05
CA ARG A 133 12.71 -12.51 -10.13
C ARG A 133 11.73 -13.63 -9.78
N ALA A 134 11.03 -13.51 -8.66
CA ALA A 134 10.16 -14.57 -8.13
C ALA A 134 8.72 -14.51 -8.66
N GLY A 135 8.33 -13.36 -9.21
CA GLY A 135 6.99 -13.10 -9.72
C GLY A 135 5.99 -12.67 -8.63
N ARG A 136 5.06 -11.80 -9.03
CA ARG A 136 4.12 -11.08 -8.15
C ARG A 136 3.24 -12.00 -7.29
N LYS A 137 2.71 -13.09 -7.86
CA LYS A 137 1.77 -13.99 -7.17
C LYS A 137 2.42 -14.77 -6.02
N LYS A 138 3.65 -15.27 -6.23
CA LYS A 138 4.38 -16.03 -5.20
C LYS A 138 4.73 -15.11 -4.03
N LEU A 139 5.23 -13.91 -4.32
CA LEU A 139 5.57 -12.93 -3.29
C LEU A 139 4.36 -12.54 -2.43
N LEU A 140 3.17 -12.39 -3.04
CA LEU A 140 1.94 -12.09 -2.31
C LEU A 140 1.55 -13.21 -1.34
N VAL A 141 1.62 -14.47 -1.77
CA VAL A 141 1.26 -15.63 -0.94
C VAL A 141 2.26 -15.80 0.21
N TRP A 142 3.55 -15.78 -0.08
CA TRP A 142 4.59 -15.91 0.95
C TRP A 142 4.59 -14.74 1.94
N GLY A 143 4.39 -13.51 1.46
CA GLY A 143 4.24 -12.33 2.31
C GLY A 143 3.01 -12.44 3.23
N GLY A 144 1.86 -12.87 2.68
CA GLY A 144 0.65 -13.11 3.46
C GLY A 144 0.81 -14.19 4.53
N LEU A 145 1.46 -15.31 4.20
CA LEU A 145 1.76 -16.38 5.17
C LEU A 145 2.71 -15.89 6.27
N GLY A 146 3.74 -15.12 5.91
CA GLY A 146 4.65 -14.51 6.87
C GLY A 146 3.91 -13.57 7.83
N MET A 147 3.09 -12.66 7.29
CA MET A 147 2.26 -11.76 8.10
C MET A 147 1.34 -12.52 9.05
N ALA A 148 0.69 -13.59 8.59
CA ALA A 148 -0.15 -14.42 9.44
C ALA A 148 0.64 -15.07 10.59
N ALA A 149 1.83 -15.62 10.30
CA ALA A 149 2.69 -16.22 11.30
C ALA A 149 3.15 -15.20 12.37
N PHE A 150 3.57 -14.00 11.95
CA PHE A 150 3.99 -12.95 12.88
C PHE A 150 2.84 -12.41 13.73
N MET A 151 1.64 -12.27 13.15
CA MET A 151 0.44 -11.88 13.90
C MET A 151 0.08 -12.92 14.98
N TRP A 152 0.13 -14.20 14.64
CA TRP A 152 -0.05 -15.29 15.61
C TRP A 152 1.03 -15.28 16.70
N GLY A 153 2.29 -15.04 16.31
CA GLY A 153 3.39 -14.92 17.26
C GLY A 153 3.22 -13.74 18.22
N LEU A 154 2.77 -12.59 17.72
CA LEU A 154 2.48 -11.41 18.55
C LEU A 154 1.35 -11.71 19.54
N VAL A 155 0.26 -12.35 19.09
CA VAL A 155 -0.84 -12.77 19.96
C VAL A 155 -0.33 -13.71 21.06
N LEU A 156 0.49 -14.71 20.71
CA LEU A 156 1.05 -15.64 21.68
C LEU A 156 1.96 -14.92 22.69
N PHE A 157 2.87 -14.06 22.20
CA PHE A 157 3.76 -13.27 23.04
C PHE A 157 2.98 -12.41 24.05
N VAL A 158 1.99 -11.67 23.56
CA VAL A 158 1.09 -10.86 24.36
C VAL A 158 0.43 -11.73 25.43
N ASN A 159 -0.20 -12.86 25.07
CA ASN A 159 -0.84 -13.77 26.03
C ASN A 159 0.11 -14.36 27.09
N LEU A 160 1.36 -14.65 26.74
CA LEU A 160 2.35 -15.21 27.67
C LEU A 160 2.94 -14.15 28.62
N PHE A 161 3.15 -12.93 28.13
CA PHE A 161 3.77 -11.84 28.91
C PHE A 161 2.75 -10.85 29.48
N ALA A 162 1.46 -11.12 29.30
CA ALA A 162 0.30 -10.45 29.87
C ALA A 162 0.45 -10.04 31.34
N SER A 163 1.02 -10.96 32.12
CA SER A 163 1.14 -10.86 33.56
C SER A 163 2.26 -9.89 33.99
N ASN A 164 3.18 -9.55 33.08
CA ASN A 164 4.37 -8.75 33.36
C ASN A 164 4.35 -7.37 32.70
N LEU A 165 3.33 -7.05 31.90
CA LEU A 165 3.19 -5.74 31.24
C LEU A 165 2.33 -4.80 32.11
N PRO A 166 2.82 -3.60 32.49
CA PRO A 166 2.00 -2.60 33.16
C PRO A 166 0.99 -2.00 32.16
N VAL A 167 -0.21 -2.58 32.12
CA VAL A 167 -1.31 -2.12 31.27
C VAL A 167 -1.88 -0.81 31.84
N PRO A 168 -1.95 0.30 31.08
CA PRO A 168 -2.57 1.54 31.53
C PRO A 168 -4.07 1.32 31.83
N SER A 169 -4.48 1.72 33.03
CA SER A 169 -5.76 1.39 33.67
C SER A 169 -6.92 2.29 33.23
N PRO A 170 -7.54 2.02 32.07
CA PRO A 170 -8.99 1.84 32.12
C PRO A 170 -9.47 0.58 31.38
N ILE A 171 -8.62 -0.13 30.65
CA ILE A 171 -9.02 -1.38 29.98
C ILE A 171 -8.88 -2.53 30.99
N SER A 172 -9.98 -2.79 31.69
CA SER A 172 -10.16 -3.89 32.63
C SER A 172 -9.48 -5.17 32.15
N ARG A 173 -8.63 -5.76 33.00
CA ARG A 173 -7.98 -7.08 32.87
C ARG A 173 -8.92 -8.23 32.45
N LYS A 174 -10.25 -8.04 32.52
CA LYS A 174 -11.25 -8.99 32.00
C LYS A 174 -11.30 -9.08 30.47
N ALA A 175 -10.98 -7.99 29.75
CA ALA A 175 -10.97 -7.98 28.28
C ALA A 175 -9.87 -8.90 27.69
N TRP A 176 -8.80 -9.11 28.44
CA TRP A 176 -7.65 -9.92 28.06
C TRP A 176 -7.82 -11.43 28.33
N ARG A 177 -8.79 -11.83 29.16
CA ARG A 177 -8.98 -13.25 29.54
C ARG A 177 -10.01 -13.99 28.69
N PHE A 178 -10.61 -13.36 27.67
CA PHE A 178 -11.67 -14.00 26.88
C PHE A 178 -11.11 -14.84 25.72
N THR A 179 -11.11 -16.15 25.99
CA THR A 179 -10.79 -17.28 25.13
C THR A 179 -11.50 -17.23 23.77
N GLY A 180 -10.77 -17.46 22.67
CA GLY A 180 -11.33 -17.84 21.36
C GLY A 180 -10.67 -17.19 20.14
N ASN A 181 -10.10 -18.03 19.27
CA ASN A 181 -9.32 -17.68 18.06
C ASN A 181 -9.97 -16.72 17.06
N ALA A 182 -11.30 -16.56 17.07
CA ALA A 182 -12.00 -15.62 16.18
C ALA A 182 -12.14 -14.21 16.78
N LYS A 183 -12.02 -14.07 18.11
CA LYS A 183 -12.23 -12.79 18.78
C LYS A 183 -10.94 -12.00 19.06
N THR A 184 -9.76 -12.57 18.89
CA THR A 184 -8.50 -11.82 19.03
C THR A 184 -8.36 -10.75 17.95
N PHE A 185 -8.81 -11.05 16.72
CA PHE A 185 -8.96 -10.04 15.67
C PHE A 185 -10.05 -9.01 16.00
N SER A 186 -11.15 -9.44 16.63
CA SER A 186 -12.18 -8.51 17.11
C SER A 186 -11.73 -7.66 18.30
N ILE A 187 -10.71 -8.08 19.08
CA ILE A 187 -10.15 -7.28 20.18
C ILE A 187 -9.24 -6.20 19.61
N LEU A 188 -8.41 -6.49 18.60
CA LEU A 188 -7.68 -5.46 17.85
C LEU A 188 -8.64 -4.50 17.12
N ALA A 189 -9.69 -5.03 16.47
CA ALA A 189 -10.72 -4.21 15.83
C ALA A 189 -11.57 -3.42 16.83
N ALA A 190 -11.88 -3.96 18.01
CA ALA A 190 -12.63 -3.28 19.08
C ALA A 190 -11.76 -2.26 19.83
N ILE A 191 -10.45 -2.47 19.93
CA ILE A 191 -9.49 -1.45 20.39
C ILE A 191 -9.44 -0.29 19.39
N CYS A 192 -9.50 -0.58 18.08
CA CYS A 192 -9.63 0.45 17.03
C CYS A 192 -11.00 1.16 17.03
N MET A 193 -12.10 0.45 17.31
CA MET A 193 -13.46 1.01 17.26
C MET A 193 -13.91 1.71 18.55
N ASN A 194 -13.48 1.26 19.74
CA ASN A 194 -13.79 1.95 21.02
C ASN A 194 -12.84 3.10 21.35
N ALA A 195 -11.78 3.33 20.55
CA ALA A 195 -10.95 4.52 20.64
C ALA A 195 -11.37 5.62 19.65
N ILE A 196 -12.50 5.46 18.95
CA ILE A 196 -13.21 6.57 18.33
C ILE A 196 -13.78 7.39 19.50
N PRO A 197 -13.31 8.62 19.76
CA PRO A 197 -14.00 9.47 20.72
C PRO A 197 -15.40 9.64 20.17
N SER A 198 -16.42 9.25 20.94
CA SER A 198 -17.77 9.72 20.68
C SER A 198 -17.72 11.25 20.65
N VAL A 199 -17.75 11.82 19.45
CA VAL A 199 -18.07 13.24 19.28
C VAL A 199 -19.54 13.35 19.68
N GLY A 200 -19.76 13.72 20.94
CA GLY A 200 -21.05 14.05 21.54
C GLY A 200 -21.02 15.50 22.04
N PRO A 201 -22.15 16.21 21.99
CA PRO A 201 -22.20 17.64 21.68
C PRO A 201 -21.93 18.52 22.89
N HIS A 202 -21.08 19.52 22.69
CA HIS A 202 -21.06 20.78 23.45
C HIS A 202 -20.84 21.93 22.47
#